data_AF-A0A7V3UG15-F1
#
_entry.id   AF-A0A7V3UG15-F1
#
_cell.length_a   1.000
_cell.length_b   1.000
_cell.length_c   1.000
_cell.angle_alpha   90.00
_cell.angle_beta   90.00
_cell.angle_gamma   90.00
#
_symmetry.space_group_name_H-M   'P 1'
#
loop_
_entity.id
_entity.type
_entity.pdbx_description
1 polymer ?
#
loop_
_entity_poly.entity_id
_entity_poly.type
_entity_poly.pdbx_seq_one_letter_code
_entity_poly.pdbx_strand_id
1 'polypeptide(L)'
;MMVIGFLVMTSILFDIDMGFSPRTVLWILVPSILIFLLGLYDDIHSVNPYAKFAIQSVAAVLLFFGGFRVFQLPLFGAHNLGWFTLPLTIFWVLWITNAFNLIDGLDGLAAGSALFSTMTVFTVSLISQSYLVSLLTLGLAGAILGFLRFNFNPATIFLGDCGSLFIGFMLSALALVGSQKTPTIVAVAIPVVSFGLPILDTTLSVLRRFLRGQSLFAADREHIHHKLLEQGLSQRQVVIILYGVSALFGLLSLFLLYPGGGMVGVVLFVLGVGVWIGVQHLGYPEFIELRRVAQRAMVQKQIIINNLAVRRAAEKLSKVQDLHQLRRVVQDAFEANDFDGFMLTIAPPGDGEVQVQVRARSAISGRPSVLCEAQDPQEFSAIREMVSSVEEQRDGQCWSWHKSMSTNRMGEGPVPKWALTLELITTKGQKCGFFSLYRACTNRPLLVDVNIIASEFHVALADAIYRVMNQAESENAT
;
A
#
# COMPACT_ATOMS: atom_id res chain seq x y z
N MET A 1 12.65 18.83 36.37
CA MET A 1 11.47 19.50 36.97
C MET A 1 10.16 18.79 36.67
N MET A 2 9.82 18.51 35.40
CA MET A 2 8.61 17.77 35.01
C MET A 2 8.46 16.43 35.75
N VAL A 3 9.48 15.56 35.71
CA VAL A 3 9.46 14.24 36.36
C VAL A 3 9.29 14.35 37.87
N ILE A 4 10.00 15.28 38.51
CA ILE A 4 9.91 15.52 39.95
C ILE A 4 8.49 15.97 40.32
N GLY A 5 7.90 16.92 39.57
CA GLY A 5 6.52 17.36 39.79
C GLY A 5 5.51 16.22 39.67
N PHE A 6 5.69 15.34 38.69
CA PHE A 6 4.86 14.15 38.53
C PHE A 6 4.99 13.16 39.70
N LEU A 7 6.23 12.89 40.16
CA LEU A 7 6.47 11.99 41.30
C LEU A 7 5.91 12.55 42.61
N VAL A 8 6.08 13.85 42.86
CA VAL A 8 5.52 14.53 44.05
C VAL A 8 3.99 14.46 44.04
N MET A 9 3.37 14.76 42.90
CA MET A 9 1.92 14.64 42.75
C MET A 9 1.42 13.22 43.01
N THR A 10 2.14 12.21 42.48
CA THR A 10 1.80 10.80 42.71
C THR A 10 1.94 10.41 44.19
N SER A 11 2.95 10.93 44.89
CA SER A 11 3.13 10.71 46.33
C SER A 11 1.98 11.32 47.14
N ILE A 12 1.58 12.56 46.83
CA ILE A 12 0.46 13.24 47.51
C ILE A 12 -0.85 12.47 47.30
N LEU A 13 -1.10 11.96 46.09
CA LEU A 13 -2.28 11.15 45.82
C LEU A 13 -2.31 9.83 46.61
N PHE A 14 -1.15 9.28 46.91
CA PHE A 14 -1.02 8.06 47.69
C PHE A 14 -1.33 8.32 49.17
N ASP A 15 -0.90 9.46 49.71
CA ASP A 15 -1.18 9.88 51.09
C ASP A 15 -2.68 10.16 51.35
N ILE A 16 -3.46 10.45 50.31
CA ILE A 16 -4.91 10.70 50.41
C ILE A 16 -5.74 9.41 50.54
N ASP A 17 -5.09 8.23 50.64
CA ASP A 17 -5.69 6.90 50.82
C ASP A 17 -6.90 6.64 49.89
N MET A 18 -6.70 6.93 48.61
CA MET A 18 -7.70 6.77 47.55
C MET A 18 -8.02 5.29 47.22
N GLY A 19 -7.60 4.33 48.06
CA GLY A 19 -7.85 2.90 47.88
C GLY A 19 -7.06 2.23 46.74
N PHE A 20 -5.97 2.85 46.27
CA PHE A 20 -5.13 2.27 45.23
C PHE A 20 -4.14 1.25 45.78
N SER A 21 -3.96 0.12 45.09
CA SER A 21 -2.94 -0.87 45.44
C SER A 21 -1.54 -0.25 45.34
N PRO A 22 -0.80 -0.11 46.45
CA PRO A 22 0.56 0.45 46.45
C PRO A 22 1.49 -0.32 45.52
N ARG A 23 1.28 -1.63 45.44
CA ARG A 23 2.04 -2.54 44.58
C ARG A 23 1.91 -2.17 43.10
N THR A 24 0.71 -1.83 42.63
CA THR A 24 0.46 -1.47 41.23
C THR A 24 1.20 -0.18 40.87
N VAL A 25 1.20 0.81 41.76
CA VAL A 25 1.91 2.08 41.57
C VAL A 25 3.42 1.85 41.52
N LEU A 26 3.97 1.04 42.43
CA LEU A 26 5.39 0.70 42.45
C LEU A 26 5.86 0.02 41.16
N TRP A 27 5.06 -0.90 40.61
CA TRP A 27 5.36 -1.55 39.33
C TRP A 27 5.40 -0.58 38.14
N ILE A 28 4.85 0.63 38.26
CA ILE A 28 4.92 1.68 37.23
C ILE A 28 6.07 2.67 37.55
N LEU A 29 6.17 3.11 38.80
CA LEU A 29 7.13 4.16 39.18
C LEU A 29 8.58 3.69 39.23
N VAL A 30 8.85 2.47 39.69
CA VAL A 30 10.23 1.95 39.74
C VAL A 30 10.86 1.90 38.34
N PRO A 31 10.23 1.27 37.32
CA PRO A 31 10.80 1.28 35.99
C PRO A 31 10.76 2.67 35.33
N SER A 32 9.82 3.57 35.66
CA SER A 32 9.83 4.93 35.11
C SER A 32 11.00 5.77 35.63
N ILE A 33 11.34 5.63 36.92
CA ILE A 33 12.54 6.23 37.52
C ILE A 33 13.80 5.65 36.86
N LEU A 34 13.86 4.33 36.62
CA LEU A 34 14.97 3.70 35.91
C LEU A 34 15.18 4.31 34.52
N ILE A 35 14.10 4.50 33.74
CA ILE A 35 14.17 5.14 32.41
C ILE A 35 14.59 6.61 32.51
N PHE A 36 14.06 7.35 33.48
CA PHE A 36 14.48 8.73 33.71
C PHE A 36 15.98 8.84 34.01
N LEU A 37 16.49 7.98 34.89
CA LEU A 37 17.90 7.94 35.25
C LEU A 37 18.78 7.52 34.07
N LEU A 38 18.31 6.58 33.23
CA LEU A 38 18.98 6.24 31.97
C LEU A 38 19.11 7.49 31.07
N GLY A 39 18.02 8.19 30.81
CA GLY A 39 18.05 9.36 29.94
C GLY A 39 18.86 10.50 30.55
N LEU A 40 18.82 10.70 31.88
CA LEU A 40 19.65 11.67 32.57
C LEU A 40 21.14 11.33 32.45
N TYR A 41 21.48 10.06 32.60
CA TYR A 41 22.85 9.60 32.41
C TYR A 41 23.30 9.77 30.95
N ASP A 42 22.41 9.54 29.99
CA ASP A 42 22.66 9.75 28.57
C ASP A 42 22.91 11.21 28.19
N ASP A 43 22.08 12.12 28.69
CA ASP A 43 22.24 13.56 28.48
C ASP A 43 23.62 14.07 28.97
N ILE A 44 24.23 13.39 29.95
CA ILE A 44 25.53 13.77 30.52
C ILE A 44 26.70 13.02 29.84
N HIS A 45 26.57 11.71 29.60
CA HIS A 45 27.69 10.84 29.21
C HIS A 45 27.58 10.19 27.83
N SER A 46 26.48 10.39 27.10
CA SER A 46 26.22 9.77 25.78
C SER A 46 26.39 8.24 25.77
N VAL A 47 25.31 7.52 26.08
CA VAL A 47 25.22 6.07 26.19
C VAL A 47 25.10 5.43 24.80
N ASN A 48 25.76 4.30 24.64
CA ASN A 48 25.60 3.45 23.45
C ASN A 48 24.14 3.00 23.27
N PRO A 49 23.54 3.12 22.06
CA PRO A 49 22.19 2.66 21.76
C PRO A 49 21.85 1.25 22.29
N TYR A 50 22.77 0.29 22.20
CA TYR A 50 22.51 -1.08 22.69
C TYR A 50 22.29 -1.14 24.21
N ALA A 51 23.02 -0.32 24.97
CA ALA A 51 22.83 -0.22 26.42
C ALA A 51 21.50 0.47 26.77
N LYS A 52 21.08 1.48 26.00
CA LYS A 52 19.74 2.08 26.14
C LYS A 52 18.65 1.03 25.93
N PHE A 53 18.71 0.27 24.85
CA PHE A 53 17.74 -0.80 24.56
C PHE A 53 17.73 -1.89 25.65
N ALA A 54 18.89 -2.26 26.19
CA ALA A 54 18.98 -3.25 27.26
C ALA A 54 18.27 -2.77 28.54
N ILE A 55 18.54 -1.54 28.99
CA ILE A 55 17.92 -0.98 30.20
C ILE A 55 16.42 -0.74 29.99
N GLN A 56 16.01 -0.27 28.81
CA GLN A 56 14.58 -0.16 28.48
C GLN A 56 13.88 -1.52 28.45
N SER A 57 14.58 -2.58 28.00
CA SER A 57 14.05 -3.96 28.05
C SER A 57 13.88 -4.45 29.49
N VAL A 58 14.81 -4.12 30.39
CA VAL A 58 14.67 -4.41 31.83
C VAL A 58 13.44 -3.70 32.41
N ALA A 59 13.24 -2.41 32.09
CA ALA A 59 12.04 -1.68 32.51
C ALA A 59 10.74 -2.33 31.99
N ALA A 60 10.73 -2.82 30.75
CA ALA A 60 9.59 -3.53 30.18
C ALA A 60 9.33 -4.90 30.86
N VAL A 61 10.39 -5.62 31.23
CA VAL A 61 10.30 -6.88 31.98
C VAL A 61 9.71 -6.63 33.38
N LEU A 62 10.08 -5.54 34.04
CA LEU A 62 9.48 -5.16 35.33
C LEU A 62 7.98 -4.89 35.20
N LEU A 63 7.54 -4.16 34.15
CA LEU A 63 6.11 -3.98 33.87
C LEU A 63 5.38 -5.31 33.63
N PHE A 64 6.00 -6.22 32.88
CA PHE A 64 5.44 -7.55 32.61
C PHE A 64 5.22 -8.35 33.90
N PHE A 65 6.19 -8.38 34.81
CA PHE A 65 6.05 -9.04 36.11
C PHE A 65 5.06 -8.33 37.05
N GLY A 66 4.86 -7.03 36.87
CA GLY A 66 3.77 -6.27 37.47
C GLY A 66 2.38 -6.65 36.94
N GLY A 67 2.30 -7.49 35.89
CA GLY A 67 1.06 -7.92 35.25
C GLY A 67 0.62 -7.04 34.09
N PHE A 68 1.39 -6.01 33.72
CA PHE A 68 1.08 -5.12 32.60
C PHE A 68 1.71 -5.68 31.32
N ARG A 69 0.91 -6.41 30.54
CA ARG A 69 1.37 -7.15 29.38
C ARG A 69 0.42 -7.00 28.20
N VAL A 70 0.91 -7.25 27.00
CA VAL A 70 0.05 -7.28 25.79
C VAL A 70 -0.68 -8.63 25.75
N PHE A 71 -1.88 -8.69 26.32
CA PHE A 71 -2.55 -9.97 26.61
C PHE A 71 -3.02 -10.74 25.38
N GLN A 72 -3.46 -10.06 24.32
CA GLN A 72 -4.00 -10.69 23.12
C GLN A 72 -3.71 -9.81 21.89
N LEU A 73 -3.56 -10.43 20.72
CA LEU A 73 -3.61 -9.75 19.43
C LEU A 73 -4.88 -10.24 18.73
N PRO A 74 -5.75 -9.34 18.26
CA PRO A 74 -7.01 -9.77 17.68
C PRO A 74 -6.89 -10.53 16.37
N LEU A 75 -5.74 -10.41 15.68
CA LEU A 75 -5.44 -11.18 14.48
C LEU A 75 -5.28 -12.69 14.74
N PHE A 76 -5.02 -13.12 15.98
CA PHE A 76 -4.67 -14.51 16.31
C PHE A 76 -5.69 -15.22 17.21
N GLY A 77 -6.90 -14.65 17.38
CA GLY A 77 -7.95 -15.21 18.23
C GLY A 77 -7.69 -15.09 19.73
N ALA A 78 -8.63 -15.57 20.55
CA ALA A 78 -8.56 -15.56 22.03
C ALA A 78 -7.54 -16.55 22.61
N HIS A 79 -6.49 -16.89 21.84
CA HIS A 79 -5.42 -17.75 22.31
C HIS A 79 -4.46 -16.92 23.17
N ASN A 80 -4.12 -17.46 24.34
CA ASN A 80 -3.10 -16.91 25.20
C ASN A 80 -1.78 -16.91 24.41
N LEU A 81 -1.21 -15.72 24.17
CA LEU A 81 0.02 -15.54 23.37
C LEU A 81 1.23 -16.32 23.95
N GLY A 82 1.10 -16.88 25.16
CA GLY A 82 2.06 -17.80 25.75
C GLY A 82 3.42 -17.15 25.89
N TRP A 83 4.44 -17.74 25.27
CA TRP A 83 5.81 -17.22 25.32
C TRP A 83 6.00 -15.92 24.49
N PHE A 84 5.11 -15.61 23.54
CA PHE A 84 5.20 -14.38 22.73
C PHE A 84 4.77 -13.11 23.48
N THR A 85 4.03 -13.25 24.58
CA THR A 85 3.55 -12.10 25.36
C THR A 85 4.70 -11.23 25.89
N LEU A 86 5.79 -11.85 26.34
CA LEU A 86 6.94 -11.13 26.88
C LEU A 86 7.70 -10.35 25.79
N PRO A 87 8.17 -10.97 24.68
CA PRO A 87 8.78 -10.25 23.57
C PRO A 87 7.90 -9.14 23.01
N LEU A 88 6.58 -9.36 22.91
CA LEU A 88 5.66 -8.35 22.40
C LEU A 88 5.50 -7.17 23.37
N THR A 89 5.49 -7.42 24.68
CA THR A 89 5.46 -6.36 25.69
C THR A 89 6.75 -5.56 25.70
N ILE A 90 7.91 -6.23 25.57
CA ILE A 90 9.21 -5.57 25.42
C ILE A 90 9.20 -4.71 24.15
N PHE A 91 8.81 -5.28 23.01
CA PHE A 91 8.73 -4.54 21.75
C PHE A 91 7.81 -3.32 21.86
N TRP A 92 6.62 -3.47 22.45
CA TRP A 92 5.70 -2.36 22.68
C TRP A 92 6.34 -1.22 23.47
N VAL A 93 6.98 -1.55 24.60
CA VAL A 93 7.61 -0.55 25.46
C VAL A 93 8.77 0.13 24.75
N LEU A 94 9.66 -0.63 24.13
CA LEU A 94 10.78 -0.09 23.35
C LEU A 94 10.28 0.81 22.21
N TRP A 95 9.29 0.36 21.45
CA TRP A 95 8.82 1.06 20.28
C TRP A 95 8.20 2.41 20.63
N ILE A 96 7.27 2.45 21.59
CA ILE A 96 6.63 3.70 22.01
C ILE A 96 7.63 4.64 22.70
N THR A 97 8.49 4.10 23.57
CA THR A 97 9.50 4.91 24.29
C THR A 97 10.45 5.61 23.32
N ASN A 98 11.02 4.87 22.37
CA ASN A 98 11.93 5.45 21.39
C ASN A 98 11.19 6.33 20.36
N ALA A 99 9.91 6.06 20.09
CA ALA A 99 9.14 6.92 19.19
C ALA A 99 9.00 8.35 19.69
N PHE A 100 8.75 8.53 21.01
CA PHE A 100 8.71 9.87 21.60
C PHE A 100 10.09 10.54 21.71
N ASN A 101 11.15 9.75 21.92
CA ASN A 101 12.52 10.25 21.94
C ASN A 101 12.97 10.74 20.55
N LEU A 102 12.65 10.01 19.47
CA LEU A 102 13.05 10.37 18.11
C LEU A 102 12.35 11.62 17.56
N ILE A 103 11.13 11.92 17.99
CA ILE A 103 10.43 13.14 17.56
C ILE A 103 10.86 14.40 18.32
N ASP A 104 11.72 14.28 19.33
CA ASP A 104 12.24 15.41 20.12
C ASP A 104 13.35 16.18 19.39
N GLY A 105 13.05 16.62 18.16
CA GLY A 105 13.96 17.37 17.30
C GLY A 105 13.65 18.87 17.20
N LEU A 106 12.51 19.32 17.73
CA LEU A 106 12.09 20.73 17.72
C LEU A 106 11.46 21.14 19.05
N ASP A 107 11.74 22.38 19.48
CA ASP A 107 11.11 23.06 20.62
C ASP A 107 9.59 22.85 20.65
N GLY A 108 9.09 22.20 21.70
CA GLY A 108 7.67 21.93 21.92
C GLY A 108 7.13 20.68 21.22
N LEU A 109 7.77 20.15 20.18
CA LEU A 109 7.18 19.10 19.35
C LEU A 109 6.86 17.82 20.13
N ALA A 110 7.86 17.22 20.79
CA ALA A 110 7.68 15.97 21.52
C ALA A 110 6.74 16.14 22.71
N ALA A 111 6.94 17.20 23.51
CA ALA A 111 6.11 17.49 24.68
C ALA A 111 4.64 17.78 24.28
N GLY A 112 4.39 18.55 23.23
CA GLY A 112 3.03 18.83 22.78
C GLY A 112 2.35 17.62 22.14
N SER A 113 3.06 16.82 21.33
CA SER A 113 2.51 15.56 20.81
C SER A 113 2.15 14.61 21.95
N ALA A 114 3.04 14.47 22.94
CA ALA A 114 2.81 13.68 24.14
C ALA A 114 1.63 14.19 24.98
N LEU A 115 1.40 15.49 25.03
CA LEU A 115 0.24 16.06 25.71
C LEU A 115 -1.07 15.56 25.08
N PHE A 116 -1.21 15.62 23.75
CA PHE A 116 -2.41 15.12 23.07
C PHE A 116 -2.60 13.62 23.31
N SER A 117 -1.53 12.84 23.18
CA SER A 117 -1.55 11.41 23.49
C SER A 117 -1.95 11.13 24.95
N THR A 118 -1.41 11.88 25.90
CA THR A 118 -1.73 11.75 27.33
C THR A 118 -3.20 12.09 27.60
N MET A 119 -3.71 13.15 26.98
CA MET A 119 -5.11 13.54 27.10
C MET A 119 -6.06 12.48 26.53
N THR A 120 -5.71 11.83 25.42
CA THR A 120 -6.47 10.69 24.92
C THR A 120 -6.48 9.53 25.90
N VAL A 121 -5.31 9.12 26.43
CA VAL A 121 -5.25 8.02 27.41
C VAL A 121 -6.05 8.37 28.67
N PHE A 122 -6.00 9.63 29.11
CA PHE A 122 -6.83 10.14 30.21
C PHE A 122 -8.34 10.02 29.93
N THR A 123 -8.79 10.46 28.74
CA THR A 123 -10.21 10.33 28.36
C THR A 123 -10.64 8.87 28.32
N VAL A 124 -9.83 8.00 27.74
CA VAL A 124 -10.11 6.56 27.67
C VAL A 124 -10.16 5.96 29.08
N SER A 125 -9.20 6.29 29.94
CA SER A 125 -9.16 5.76 31.31
C SER A 125 -10.33 6.24 32.16
N LEU A 126 -10.81 7.47 31.96
CA LEU A 126 -12.03 7.96 32.61
C LEU A 126 -13.25 7.14 32.20
N ILE A 127 -13.42 6.90 30.89
CA ILE A 127 -14.56 6.14 30.37
C ILE A 127 -14.50 4.67 30.81
N SER A 128 -13.30 4.08 30.82
CA SER A 128 -13.06 2.71 31.30
C SER A 128 -13.02 2.59 32.83
N GLN A 129 -13.32 3.65 33.58
CA GLN A 129 -13.32 3.69 35.05
C GLN A 129 -12.00 3.17 35.67
N SER A 130 -10.88 3.52 35.04
CA SER A 130 -9.53 3.26 35.54
C SER A 130 -9.00 4.50 36.25
N TYR A 131 -9.49 4.75 37.47
CA TYR A 131 -9.19 5.96 38.23
C TYR A 131 -7.68 6.18 38.44
N LEU A 132 -6.92 5.11 38.71
CA LEU A 132 -5.46 5.20 38.85
C LEU A 132 -4.80 5.75 37.58
N VAL A 133 -5.14 5.20 36.40
CA VAL A 133 -4.59 5.64 35.13
C VAL A 133 -5.04 7.07 34.81
N SER A 134 -6.30 7.42 35.11
CA SER A 134 -6.81 8.79 34.93
C SER A 134 -6.05 9.81 35.77
N LEU A 135 -5.74 9.49 37.03
CA LEU A 135 -4.98 10.40 37.88
C LEU A 135 -3.53 10.54 37.42
N LEU A 136 -2.86 9.43 37.09
CA LEU A 136 -1.48 9.47 36.58
C LEU A 136 -1.38 10.19 35.24
N THR A 137 -2.30 9.97 34.31
CA THR A 137 -2.31 10.71 33.03
C THR A 137 -2.63 12.18 33.22
N LEU A 138 -3.55 12.54 34.13
CA LEU A 138 -3.84 13.95 34.44
C LEU A 138 -2.61 14.65 35.05
N GLY A 139 -1.93 13.99 35.98
CA GLY A 139 -0.68 14.48 36.58
C GLY A 139 0.43 14.64 35.55
N LEU A 140 0.59 13.66 34.64
CA LEU A 140 1.55 13.71 33.55
C LEU A 140 1.22 14.86 32.57
N ALA A 141 -0.05 15.02 32.19
CA ALA A 141 -0.50 16.11 31.33
C ALA A 141 -0.23 17.48 31.97
N GLY A 142 -0.49 17.64 33.28
CA GLY A 142 -0.16 18.85 34.02
C GLY A 142 1.33 19.15 34.05
N ALA A 143 2.17 18.14 34.28
CA ALA A 143 3.62 18.28 34.26
C ALA A 143 4.15 18.66 32.86
N ILE A 144 3.62 18.02 31.81
CA ILE A 144 3.94 18.32 30.41
C ILE A 144 3.51 19.75 30.06
N LEU A 145 2.30 20.17 30.43
CA LEU A 145 1.80 21.54 30.19
C LEU A 145 2.68 22.59 30.89
N GLY A 146 3.05 22.35 32.15
CA GLY A 146 3.94 23.22 32.90
C GLY A 146 5.32 23.33 32.24
N PHE A 147 5.87 22.23 31.75
CA PHE A 147 7.13 22.21 30.99
C PHE A 147 7.00 22.92 29.64
N LEU A 148 5.90 22.68 28.91
CA LEU A 148 5.68 23.21 27.57
C LEU A 148 5.70 24.73 27.52
N ARG A 149 5.29 25.41 28.61
CA ARG A 149 5.40 26.87 28.75
C ARG A 149 6.83 27.41 28.56
N PHE A 150 7.84 26.62 28.92
CA PHE A 150 9.26 26.95 28.81
C PHE A 150 9.93 26.32 27.58
N ASN A 151 9.37 25.21 27.09
CA ASN A 151 9.90 24.50 25.94
C ASN A 151 9.30 24.97 24.60
N PHE A 152 8.18 25.70 24.59
CA PHE A 152 7.59 26.21 23.36
C PHE A 152 8.48 27.27 22.70
N ASN A 153 8.61 27.20 21.38
CA ASN A 153 9.59 28.00 20.63
C ASN A 153 9.46 29.53 20.85
N PRO A 154 10.56 30.24 21.20
CA PRO A 154 11.92 29.73 21.44
C PRO A 154 12.05 29.06 22.83
N ALA A 155 12.61 27.85 22.87
CA ALA A 155 12.78 27.11 24.12
C ALA A 155 13.81 27.77 25.04
N THR A 156 13.48 27.89 26.32
CA THR A 156 14.43 28.23 27.39
C THR A 156 14.98 26.99 28.11
N ILE A 157 14.25 25.88 28.03
CA ILE A 157 14.64 24.59 28.61
C ILE A 157 14.35 23.48 27.57
N PHE A 158 15.36 22.65 27.30
CA PHE A 158 15.24 21.48 26.43
C PHE A 158 14.72 20.26 27.21
N LEU A 159 14.05 19.35 26.50
CA LEU A 159 13.45 18.16 27.10
C LEU A 159 14.52 17.10 27.40
N GLY A 160 15.46 16.90 26.48
CA GLY A 160 16.56 15.93 26.60
C GLY A 160 16.08 14.48 26.53
N ASP A 161 17.03 13.55 26.55
CA ASP A 161 16.74 12.13 26.59
C ASP A 161 16.06 11.75 27.91
N CYS A 162 16.40 12.41 29.02
CA CYS A 162 15.76 12.18 30.31
C CYS A 162 14.24 12.42 30.28
N GLY A 163 13.79 13.48 29.63
CA GLY A 163 12.38 13.84 29.55
C GLY A 163 11.62 13.04 28.50
N SER A 164 12.18 12.91 27.30
CA SER A 164 11.52 12.27 26.17
C SER A 164 11.38 10.75 26.36
N LEU A 165 12.41 10.07 26.87
CA LEU A 165 12.33 8.65 27.22
C LEU A 165 11.34 8.41 28.37
N PHE A 166 11.34 9.26 29.39
CA PHE A 166 10.39 9.15 30.51
C PHE A 166 8.94 9.28 30.04
N ILE A 167 8.63 10.31 29.23
CA ILE A 167 7.29 10.52 28.67
C ILE A 167 6.85 9.32 27.84
N GLY A 168 7.70 8.86 26.91
CA GLY A 168 7.40 7.73 26.04
C GLY A 168 7.15 6.45 26.83
N PHE A 169 7.98 6.18 27.84
CA PHE A 169 7.81 5.04 28.74
C PHE A 169 6.50 5.13 29.53
N MET A 170 6.20 6.29 30.13
CA MET A 170 4.98 6.49 30.92
C MET A 170 3.72 6.30 30.06
N LEU A 171 3.69 6.87 28.85
CA LEU A 171 2.57 6.66 27.93
C LEU A 171 2.41 5.20 27.52
N SER A 172 3.51 4.50 27.25
CA SER A 172 3.51 3.08 26.96
C SER A 172 2.96 2.25 28.13
N ALA A 173 3.46 2.50 29.35
CA ALA A 173 3.04 1.80 30.57
C ALA A 173 1.56 2.07 30.90
N LEU A 174 1.13 3.33 30.89
CA LEU A 174 -0.25 3.72 31.20
C LEU A 174 -1.25 3.18 30.17
N ALA A 175 -0.86 3.06 28.90
CA ALA A 175 -1.65 2.37 27.89
C ALA A 175 -1.81 0.86 28.18
N LEU A 176 -0.73 0.18 28.62
CA LEU A 176 -0.80 -1.23 29.02
C LEU A 176 -1.66 -1.44 30.27
N VAL A 177 -1.60 -0.54 31.24
CA VAL A 177 -2.42 -0.61 32.46
C VAL A 177 -3.91 -0.33 32.12
N GLY A 178 -4.18 0.68 31.30
CA GLY A 178 -5.54 1.08 30.92
C GLY A 178 -6.25 0.07 30.02
N SER A 179 -5.51 -0.71 29.23
CA SER A 179 -6.06 -1.67 28.27
C SER A 179 -6.60 -2.98 28.89
N GLN A 180 -6.32 -3.25 30.16
CA GLN A 180 -6.71 -4.53 30.79
C GLN A 180 -8.23 -4.76 30.92
N LYS A 181 -9.04 -3.70 30.88
CA LYS A 181 -10.50 -3.76 31.05
C LYS A 181 -11.29 -3.68 29.73
N THR A 182 -10.60 -3.56 28.60
CA THR A 182 -11.19 -3.24 27.29
C THR A 182 -11.04 -4.42 26.33
N PRO A 183 -11.99 -4.66 25.40
CA PRO A 183 -11.81 -5.66 24.35
C PRO A 183 -10.47 -5.45 23.62
N THR A 184 -9.71 -6.52 23.45
CA THR A 184 -8.32 -6.50 23.00
C THR A 184 -8.05 -5.65 21.76
N ILE A 185 -8.93 -5.71 20.74
CA ILE A 185 -8.80 -4.91 19.51
C ILE A 185 -8.70 -3.44 19.86
N VAL A 186 -9.65 -2.96 20.65
CA VAL A 186 -9.79 -1.56 21.03
C VAL A 186 -8.67 -1.17 21.99
N ALA A 187 -8.30 -2.07 22.89
CA ALA A 187 -7.23 -1.91 23.87
C ALA A 187 -5.85 -1.61 23.25
N VAL A 188 -5.55 -2.21 22.09
CA VAL A 188 -4.30 -1.96 21.35
C VAL A 188 -4.46 -0.86 20.30
N ALA A 189 -5.59 -0.82 19.59
CA ALA A 189 -5.80 0.14 18.51
C ALA A 189 -5.85 1.58 19.01
N ILE A 190 -6.50 1.86 20.14
CA ILE A 190 -6.62 3.23 20.66
C ILE A 190 -5.24 3.84 20.96
N PRO A 191 -4.35 3.21 21.76
CA PRO A 191 -3.03 3.80 22.01
C PRO A 191 -2.18 3.89 20.74
N VAL A 192 -2.21 2.88 19.86
CA VAL A 192 -1.45 2.94 18.59
C VAL A 192 -1.89 4.13 17.72
N VAL A 193 -3.19 4.37 17.60
CA VAL A 193 -3.70 5.51 16.82
C VAL A 193 -3.40 6.83 17.55
N SER A 194 -3.58 6.89 18.87
CA SER A 194 -3.31 8.09 19.68
C SER A 194 -1.84 8.53 19.65
N PHE A 195 -0.91 7.57 19.58
CA PHE A 195 0.53 7.80 19.43
C PHE A 195 0.95 7.89 17.96
N GLY A 196 -0.03 8.09 17.06
CA GLY A 196 0.13 7.93 15.62
C GLY A 196 1.23 8.79 15.02
N LEU A 197 1.40 10.05 15.45
CA LEU A 197 2.49 10.91 14.96
C LEU A 197 3.88 10.35 15.31
N PRO A 198 4.25 10.13 16.60
CA PRO A 198 5.54 9.54 16.96
C PRO A 198 5.79 8.19 16.30
N ILE A 199 4.77 7.33 16.26
CA ILE A 199 4.85 6.01 15.63
C ILE A 199 5.10 6.13 14.13
N LEU A 200 4.38 7.01 13.43
CA LEU A 200 4.54 7.22 11.99
C LEU A 200 5.93 7.73 11.66
N ASP A 201 6.42 8.73 12.38
CA ASP A 201 7.75 9.29 12.14
C ASP A 201 8.85 8.23 12.30
N THR A 202 8.78 7.45 13.38
CA THR A 202 9.71 6.34 13.64
C THR A 202 9.61 5.25 12.58
N THR A 203 8.38 4.86 12.21
CA THR A 203 8.14 3.80 11.21
C THR A 203 8.62 4.24 9.84
N LEU A 204 8.39 5.50 9.45
CA LEU A 204 8.89 6.06 8.20
C LEU A 204 10.42 6.13 8.19
N SER A 205 11.06 6.52 9.29
CA SER A 205 12.52 6.51 9.38
C SER A 205 13.10 5.11 9.20
N VAL A 206 12.57 4.12 9.92
CA VAL A 206 12.97 2.71 9.80
C VAL A 206 12.75 2.19 8.37
N LEU A 207 11.60 2.46 7.78
CA LEU A 207 11.25 1.99 6.44
C LEU A 207 12.16 2.62 5.37
N ARG A 208 12.45 3.94 5.45
CA ARG A 208 13.38 4.59 4.51
C ARG A 208 14.79 4.02 4.60
N ARG A 209 15.31 3.77 5.82
CA ARG A 209 16.64 3.16 6.01
C ARG A 209 16.70 1.76 5.42
N PHE A 210 15.65 0.97 5.63
CA PHE A 210 15.52 -0.36 5.04
C PHE A 210 15.55 -0.30 3.51
N LEU A 211 14.79 0.63 2.89
CA LEU A 211 14.76 0.81 1.44
C LEU A 211 16.10 1.29 0.86
N ARG A 212 16.91 2.01 1.64
CA ARG A 212 18.27 2.46 1.27
C ARG A 212 19.36 1.43 1.57
N GLY A 213 19.04 0.30 2.19
CA GLY A 213 20.04 -0.69 2.63
C GLY A 213 20.98 -0.20 3.73
N GLN A 214 20.60 0.83 4.49
CA GLN A 214 21.38 1.38 5.59
C GLN A 214 21.08 0.67 6.91
N SER A 215 21.99 0.77 7.88
CA SER A 215 21.75 0.26 9.24
C SER A 215 20.50 0.91 9.84
N LEU A 216 19.60 0.08 10.39
CA LEU A 216 18.38 0.53 11.05
C LEU A 216 18.66 1.39 12.30
N PHE A 217 19.90 1.38 12.81
CA PHE A 217 20.31 2.10 14.04
C PHE A 217 21.23 3.30 13.77
N ALA A 218 21.46 3.68 12.51
CA ALA A 218 22.21 4.90 12.18
C ALA A 218 21.48 6.16 12.68
N ALA A 219 22.13 7.32 12.74
CA ALA A 219 21.40 8.59 12.94
C ALA A 219 20.66 8.96 11.64
N ASP A 220 19.41 9.47 11.74
CA ASP A 220 18.63 9.97 10.59
C ASP A 220 18.31 11.44 10.83
N ARG A 221 18.32 12.21 9.75
CA ARG A 221 18.04 13.65 9.73
C ARG A 221 16.84 13.98 8.84
N GLU A 222 16.07 12.97 8.43
CA GLU A 222 14.94 13.14 7.51
C GLU A 222 13.59 12.81 8.17
N HIS A 223 13.48 13.06 9.47
CA HIS A 223 12.21 13.03 10.19
C HIS A 223 11.19 14.00 9.57
N ILE A 224 9.90 13.76 9.80
CA ILE A 224 8.77 14.52 9.20
C ILE A 224 8.96 16.03 9.42
N HIS A 225 9.41 16.43 10.60
CA HIS A 225 9.60 17.83 10.93
C HIS A 225 10.73 18.48 10.12
N HIS A 226 11.81 17.76 9.80
CA HIS A 226 12.86 18.28 8.92
C HIS A 226 12.34 18.50 7.50
N LYS A 227 11.53 17.58 6.96
CA LYS A 227 10.93 17.76 5.63
C LYS A 227 9.98 18.95 5.56
N LEU A 228 9.21 19.21 6.61
CA LEU A 228 8.35 20.39 6.69
C LEU A 228 9.17 21.70 6.78
N LEU A 229 10.31 21.70 7.48
CA LEU A 229 11.24 22.83 7.50
C LEU A 229 11.90 23.05 6.13
N GLU A 230 12.30 21.99 5.43
CA GLU A 230 12.87 22.04 4.06
C GLU A 230 11.88 22.64 3.05
N GLN A 231 10.57 22.53 3.30
CA GLN A 231 9.51 23.18 2.51
C GLN A 231 9.36 24.69 2.78
N GLY A 232 10.20 25.26 3.65
CA GLY A 232 10.21 26.70 3.96
C GLY A 232 9.29 27.11 5.10
N LEU A 233 8.70 26.16 5.84
CA LEU A 233 7.90 26.47 7.03
C LEU A 233 8.81 26.85 8.20
N SER A 234 8.39 27.80 9.01
CA SER A 234 9.06 28.12 10.29
C SER A 234 8.83 27.00 11.31
N GLN A 235 9.77 26.85 12.27
CA GLN A 235 9.66 25.87 13.35
C GLN A 235 8.32 25.93 14.10
N ARG A 236 7.81 27.15 14.39
CA ARG A 236 6.49 27.32 15.02
C ARG A 236 5.34 26.78 14.17
N GLN A 237 5.36 27.06 12.86
CA GLN A 237 4.34 26.54 11.94
C GLN A 237 4.39 25.01 11.88
N VAL A 238 5.58 24.42 11.79
CA VAL A 238 5.75 22.96 11.80
C VAL A 238 5.18 22.35 13.07
N VAL A 239 5.52 22.88 14.24
CA VAL A 239 5.03 22.38 15.53
C VAL A 239 3.50 22.49 15.62
N ILE A 240 2.90 23.60 15.22
CA ILE A 240 1.43 23.78 15.23
C ILE A 240 0.72 22.80 14.28
N ILE A 241 1.26 22.59 13.08
CA ILE A 241 0.73 21.60 12.13
C ILE A 241 0.79 20.20 12.75
N LEU A 242 1.92 19.84 13.34
CA LEU A 242 2.12 18.52 13.95
C LEU A 242 1.30 18.32 15.23
N TYR A 243 0.97 19.40 15.94
CA TYR A 243 -0.04 19.38 17.01
C TYR A 243 -1.43 19.10 16.46
N GLY A 244 -1.82 19.75 15.37
CA GLY A 244 -3.08 19.47 14.68
C GLY A 244 -3.19 18.01 14.23
N VAL A 245 -2.09 17.46 13.69
CA VAL A 245 -2.00 16.04 13.34
C VAL A 245 -2.12 15.15 14.59
N SER A 246 -1.40 15.44 15.67
CA SER A 246 -1.48 14.68 16.93
C SER A 246 -2.89 14.70 17.53
N ALA A 247 -3.53 15.87 17.52
CA ALA A 247 -4.91 16.03 17.98
C ALA A 247 -5.89 15.23 17.11
N LEU A 248 -5.73 15.24 15.79
CA LEU A 248 -6.53 14.45 14.87
C LEU A 248 -6.39 12.95 15.13
N PHE A 249 -5.16 12.46 15.31
CA PHE A 249 -4.90 11.07 15.71
C PHE A 249 -5.56 10.72 17.04
N GLY A 250 -5.42 11.59 18.05
CA GLY A 250 -6.10 11.45 19.34
C GLY A 250 -7.62 11.37 19.20
N LEU A 251 -8.24 12.30 18.47
CA LEU A 251 -9.69 12.31 18.22
C LEU A 251 -10.17 11.06 17.46
N LEU A 252 -9.47 10.68 16.38
CA LEU A 252 -9.79 9.47 15.61
C LEU A 252 -9.68 8.21 16.45
N SER A 253 -8.73 8.15 17.39
CA SER A 253 -8.62 7.02 18.31
C SER A 253 -9.82 6.91 19.26
N LEU A 254 -10.40 8.03 19.73
CA LEU A 254 -11.55 8.01 20.65
C LEU A 254 -12.81 7.43 19.98
N PHE A 255 -12.96 7.60 18.66
CA PHE A 255 -14.06 6.96 17.91
C PHE A 255 -13.99 5.43 17.92
N LEU A 256 -12.81 4.84 18.17
CA LEU A 256 -12.66 3.38 18.30
C LEU A 256 -13.23 2.82 19.61
N LEU A 257 -13.57 3.69 20.58
CA LEU A 257 -14.13 3.28 21.87
C LEU A 257 -15.56 2.75 21.74
N TYR A 258 -16.28 3.14 20.70
CA TYR A 258 -17.63 2.67 20.38
C TYR A 258 -17.62 1.94 19.03
N PRO A 259 -17.09 0.71 18.97
CA PRO A 259 -16.96 -0.03 17.72
C PRO A 259 -18.34 -0.48 17.21
N GLY A 260 -19.01 0.39 16.45
CA GLY A 260 -20.10 -0.02 15.57
C GLY A 260 -19.56 -0.87 14.41
N GLY A 261 -20.40 -1.71 13.79
CA GLY A 261 -19.98 -2.75 12.84
C GLY A 261 -19.09 -2.30 11.66
N GLY A 262 -19.06 -1.01 11.31
CA GLY A 262 -18.16 -0.44 10.30
C GLY A 262 -17.23 0.67 10.78
N MET A 263 -17.35 1.12 12.02
CA MET A 263 -16.69 2.36 12.49
C MET A 263 -15.17 2.22 12.56
N VAL A 264 -14.68 1.07 13.03
CA VAL A 264 -13.25 0.75 13.04
C VAL A 264 -12.67 0.78 11.63
N GLY A 265 -13.38 0.20 10.65
CA GLY A 265 -12.97 0.20 9.25
C GLY A 265 -12.91 1.61 8.67
N VAL A 266 -13.91 2.45 8.96
CA VAL A 266 -13.94 3.86 8.52
C VAL A 266 -12.78 4.65 9.13
N VAL A 267 -12.54 4.53 10.43
CA VAL A 267 -11.42 5.22 11.10
C VAL A 267 -10.08 4.78 10.50
N LEU A 268 -9.85 3.48 10.35
CA LEU A 268 -8.62 2.97 9.74
C LEU A 268 -8.47 3.39 8.28
N PHE A 269 -9.56 3.46 7.51
CA PHE A 269 -9.54 3.95 6.13
C PHE A 269 -9.19 5.44 6.06
N VAL A 270 -9.84 6.29 6.86
CA VAL A 270 -9.55 7.73 6.91
C VAL A 270 -8.11 7.98 7.35
N LEU A 271 -7.63 7.26 8.37
CA LEU A 271 -6.24 7.31 8.80
C LEU A 271 -5.28 6.86 7.69
N GLY A 272 -5.55 5.73 7.05
CA GLY A 272 -4.72 5.20 5.97
C GLY A 272 -4.62 6.17 4.80
N VAL A 273 -5.75 6.75 4.37
CA VAL A 273 -5.79 7.76 3.30
C VAL A 273 -5.08 9.04 3.73
N GLY A 274 -5.30 9.53 4.96
CA GLY A 274 -4.65 10.73 5.48
C GLY A 274 -3.13 10.58 5.58
N VAL A 275 -2.66 9.45 6.11
CA VAL A 275 -1.22 9.10 6.16
C VAL A 275 -0.66 8.99 4.76
N TRP A 276 -1.36 8.31 3.85
CA TRP A 276 -0.93 8.19 2.46
C TRP A 276 -0.74 9.56 1.81
N ILE A 277 -1.75 10.44 1.90
CA ILE A 277 -1.68 11.80 1.35
C ILE A 277 -0.55 12.60 2.00
N GLY A 278 -0.39 12.51 3.32
CA GLY A 278 0.68 13.17 4.07
C GLY A 278 2.08 12.74 3.63
N VAL A 279 2.30 11.42 3.50
CA VAL A 279 3.58 10.87 3.02
C VAL A 279 3.88 11.33 1.59
N GLN A 280 2.88 11.41 0.71
CA GLN A 280 3.06 11.93 -0.65
C GLN A 280 3.44 13.43 -0.65
N HIS A 281 2.84 14.24 0.22
CA HIS A 281 3.15 15.67 0.33
C HIS A 281 4.54 15.93 0.90
N LEU A 282 5.10 15.02 1.70
CA LEU A 282 6.46 15.15 2.23
C LEU A 282 7.55 14.89 1.17
N GLY A 283 7.20 14.32 0.01
CA GLY A 283 8.11 14.25 -1.14
C GLY A 283 9.31 13.33 -0.98
N TYR A 284 9.22 12.29 -0.14
CA TYR A 284 10.31 11.33 0.06
C TYR A 284 10.66 10.56 -1.23
N PRO A 285 11.92 10.58 -1.69
CA PRO A 285 12.32 9.97 -2.95
C PRO A 285 12.24 8.43 -2.94
N GLU A 286 12.43 7.78 -1.78
CA GLU A 286 12.36 6.31 -1.64
C GLU A 286 11.00 5.78 -2.06
N PHE A 287 9.93 6.47 -1.63
CA PHE A 287 8.56 6.05 -1.91
C PHE A 287 8.15 6.35 -3.36
N ILE A 288 8.77 7.35 -3.99
CA ILE A 288 8.58 7.63 -5.42
C ILE A 288 9.15 6.48 -6.26
N GLU A 289 10.35 5.99 -5.95
CA GLU A 289 10.94 4.84 -6.65
C GLU A 289 10.18 3.53 -6.37
N LEU A 290 9.78 3.29 -5.12
CA LEU A 290 8.98 2.12 -4.77
C LEU A 290 7.65 2.09 -5.55
N ARG A 291 7.01 3.25 -5.73
CA ARG A 291 5.79 3.38 -6.54
C ARG A 291 6.06 3.06 -8.01
N ARG A 292 7.17 3.52 -8.58
CA ARG A 292 7.55 3.21 -9.97
C ARG A 292 7.76 1.71 -10.17
N VAL A 293 8.43 1.05 -9.22
CA VAL A 293 8.63 -0.41 -9.25
C VAL A 293 7.31 -1.16 -9.13
N ALA A 294 6.45 -0.77 -8.18
CA ALA A 294 5.14 -1.37 -8.01
C ALA A 294 4.26 -1.23 -9.27
N GLN A 295 4.29 -0.05 -9.92
CA GLN A 295 3.58 0.17 -11.18
C GLN A 295 4.11 -0.75 -12.30
N ARG A 296 5.43 -0.89 -12.46
CA ARG A 296 6.01 -1.82 -13.43
C ARG A 296 5.62 -3.26 -13.15
N ALA A 297 5.66 -3.68 -11.89
CA ALA A 297 5.26 -5.03 -11.49
C ALA A 297 3.78 -5.32 -11.79
N MET A 298 2.88 -4.34 -11.58
CA MET A 298 1.46 -4.48 -11.93
C MET A 298 1.24 -4.60 -13.44
N VAL A 299 1.91 -3.75 -14.24
CA VAL A 299 1.84 -3.83 -15.71
C VAL A 299 2.34 -5.20 -16.19
N GLN A 300 3.46 -5.67 -15.62
CA GLN A 300 4.04 -6.95 -15.98
C GLN A 300 3.16 -8.14 -15.57
N LYS A 301 2.48 -8.07 -14.42
CA LYS A 301 1.48 -9.05 -14.01
C LYS A 301 0.35 -9.14 -15.05
N GLN A 302 -0.14 -8.01 -15.56
CA GLN A 302 -1.21 -8.03 -16.57
C GLN A 302 -0.74 -8.65 -17.89
N ILE A 303 0.51 -8.37 -18.31
CA ILE A 303 1.13 -9.02 -19.48
C ILE A 303 1.16 -10.53 -19.30
N ILE A 304 1.58 -11.03 -18.14
CA ILE A 304 1.63 -12.47 -17.85
C ILE A 304 0.23 -13.10 -17.94
N ILE A 305 -0.78 -12.46 -17.34
CA ILE A 305 -2.16 -12.96 -17.35
C ILE A 305 -2.69 -13.06 -18.79
N ASN A 306 -2.52 -12.00 -19.59
CA ASN A 306 -3.00 -11.98 -20.96
C ASN A 306 -2.25 -12.99 -21.84
N ASN A 307 -0.93 -13.11 -21.68
CA ASN A 307 -0.11 -14.10 -22.38
C ASN A 307 -0.55 -15.53 -22.06
N LEU A 308 -0.86 -15.81 -20.79
CA LEU A 308 -1.37 -17.10 -20.36
C LEU A 308 -2.75 -17.41 -20.96
N ALA A 309 -3.62 -16.41 -21.08
CA ALA A 309 -4.93 -16.56 -21.73
C ALA A 309 -4.79 -16.96 -23.21
N VAL A 310 -3.90 -16.29 -23.95
CA VAL A 310 -3.62 -16.62 -25.36
C VAL A 310 -3.03 -18.03 -25.50
N ARG A 311 -2.05 -18.40 -24.66
CA ARG A 311 -1.46 -19.76 -24.68
C ARG A 311 -2.49 -20.84 -24.37
N ARG A 312 -3.33 -20.65 -23.35
CA ARG A 312 -4.41 -21.59 -23.03
C ARG A 312 -5.44 -21.71 -24.15
N ALA A 313 -5.72 -20.61 -24.85
CA ALA A 313 -6.60 -20.63 -26.01
C ALA A 313 -5.98 -21.41 -27.17
N ALA A 314 -4.69 -21.23 -27.46
CA ALA A 314 -3.96 -22.03 -28.44
C ALA A 314 -4.02 -23.53 -28.11
N GLU A 315 -3.85 -23.89 -26.83
CA GLU A 315 -3.99 -25.29 -26.39
C GLU A 315 -5.43 -25.81 -26.57
N LYS A 316 -6.45 -25.02 -26.23
CA LYS A 316 -7.86 -25.39 -26.45
C LYS A 316 -8.16 -25.57 -27.93
N LEU A 317 -7.64 -24.71 -28.82
CA LEU A 317 -7.81 -24.82 -30.27
C LEU A 317 -7.32 -26.16 -30.82
N SER A 318 -6.26 -26.74 -30.24
CA SER A 318 -5.78 -28.08 -30.63
C SER A 318 -6.83 -29.20 -30.46
N LYS A 319 -7.83 -28.99 -29.60
CA LYS A 319 -8.86 -30.00 -29.24
C LYS A 319 -10.23 -29.72 -29.86
N VAL A 320 -10.39 -28.61 -30.58
CA VAL A 320 -11.67 -28.20 -31.17
C VAL A 320 -12.04 -29.09 -32.37
N GLN A 321 -13.32 -29.49 -32.43
CA GLN A 321 -13.91 -30.28 -33.52
C GLN A 321 -15.08 -29.59 -34.22
N ASP A 322 -15.61 -28.49 -33.66
CA ASP A 322 -16.77 -27.76 -34.18
C ASP A 322 -16.47 -26.26 -34.32
N LEU A 323 -17.04 -25.64 -35.35
CA LEU A 323 -16.95 -24.21 -35.63
C LEU A 323 -17.48 -23.36 -34.47
N HIS A 324 -18.53 -23.81 -33.77
CA HIS A 324 -19.04 -23.08 -32.59
C HIS A 324 -18.03 -23.04 -31.44
N GLN A 325 -17.34 -24.15 -31.18
CA GLN A 325 -16.30 -24.21 -30.16
C GLN A 325 -15.07 -23.39 -30.56
N LEU A 326 -14.68 -23.42 -31.84
CA LEU A 326 -13.60 -22.60 -32.37
C LEU A 326 -13.87 -21.12 -32.09
N ARG A 327 -15.08 -20.67 -32.43
CA ARG A 327 -15.49 -19.27 -32.22
C ARG A 327 -15.43 -18.88 -30.75
N ARG A 328 -15.93 -19.72 -29.86
CA ARG A 328 -15.90 -19.44 -28.41
C ARG A 328 -14.47 -19.29 -27.88
N VAL A 329 -13.56 -20.20 -28.28
CA VAL A 329 -12.17 -20.18 -27.79
C VAL A 329 -11.41 -18.94 -28.26
N VAL A 330 -11.58 -18.53 -29.53
CA VAL A 330 -10.94 -17.32 -30.05
C VAL A 330 -11.53 -16.08 -29.38
N GLN A 331 -12.84 -16.02 -29.19
CA GLN A 331 -13.48 -14.91 -28.48
C GLN A 331 -12.96 -14.77 -27.04
N ASP A 332 -12.96 -15.86 -26.27
CA ASP A 332 -12.47 -15.88 -24.88
C ASP A 332 -11.00 -15.40 -24.77
N ALA A 333 -10.17 -15.73 -25.77
CA ALA A 333 -8.76 -15.36 -25.80
C ALA A 333 -8.53 -13.84 -25.93
N PHE A 334 -9.40 -13.17 -26.68
CA PHE A 334 -9.30 -11.74 -26.98
C PHE A 334 -10.27 -10.86 -26.19
N GLU A 335 -11.23 -11.44 -25.48
CA GLU A 335 -12.15 -10.70 -24.61
C GLU A 335 -11.44 -9.98 -23.46
N ALA A 336 -10.51 -10.66 -22.78
CA ALA A 336 -9.83 -10.11 -21.60
C ALA A 336 -8.57 -9.28 -21.90
N ASN A 337 -8.13 -9.19 -23.18
CA ASN A 337 -6.86 -8.54 -23.54
C ASN A 337 -7.04 -7.14 -24.13
N ASP A 338 -5.99 -6.60 -24.76
CA ASP A 338 -5.95 -5.20 -25.22
C ASP A 338 -6.50 -4.96 -26.64
N PHE A 339 -6.90 -6.01 -27.36
CA PHE A 339 -7.45 -5.87 -28.72
C PHE A 339 -8.94 -5.52 -28.67
N ASP A 340 -9.39 -4.64 -29.56
CA ASP A 340 -10.78 -4.17 -29.63
C ASP A 340 -11.68 -5.08 -30.48
N GLY A 341 -11.07 -5.92 -31.31
CA GLY A 341 -11.78 -6.89 -32.13
C GLY A 341 -10.84 -7.74 -32.97
N PHE A 342 -11.39 -8.71 -33.68
CA PHE A 342 -10.69 -9.47 -34.70
C PHE A 342 -11.62 -9.79 -35.88
N MET A 343 -11.01 -10.15 -37.00
CA MET A 343 -11.67 -10.67 -38.18
C MET A 343 -10.92 -11.90 -38.66
N LEU A 344 -11.65 -12.98 -38.84
CA LEU A 344 -11.18 -14.27 -39.33
C LEU A 344 -11.82 -14.53 -40.69
N THR A 345 -11.00 -14.65 -41.72
CA THR A 345 -11.45 -15.02 -43.07
C THR A 345 -10.97 -16.43 -43.35
N ILE A 346 -11.90 -17.33 -43.64
CA ILE A 346 -11.62 -18.73 -43.97
C ILE A 346 -11.75 -18.93 -45.49
N ALA A 347 -10.71 -19.49 -46.12
CA ALA A 347 -10.72 -19.83 -47.54
C ALA A 347 -10.85 -21.36 -47.72
N PRO A 348 -11.70 -21.86 -48.64
CA PRO A 348 -11.87 -23.30 -48.89
C PRO A 348 -10.60 -23.95 -49.46
N PRO A 349 -10.34 -25.23 -49.12
CA PRO A 349 -9.17 -25.97 -49.63
C PRO A 349 -9.43 -26.48 -51.05
N GLY A 350 -9.25 -25.62 -52.05
CA GLY A 350 -9.32 -26.01 -53.46
C GLY A 350 -9.68 -24.85 -54.39
N ASP A 351 -8.78 -24.59 -55.34
CA ASP A 351 -8.86 -23.65 -56.45
C ASP A 351 -9.08 -22.15 -56.14
N GLY A 352 -8.03 -21.40 -56.45
CA GLY A 352 -8.00 -19.95 -56.45
C GLY A 352 -6.89 -19.44 -55.56
N GLU A 353 -5.84 -18.88 -56.15
CA GLU A 353 -5.06 -17.85 -55.45
C GLU A 353 -6.07 -16.80 -54.96
N VAL A 354 -6.47 -16.86 -53.70
CA VAL A 354 -7.04 -15.71 -53.03
C VAL A 354 -5.87 -14.75 -52.84
N GLN A 355 -5.54 -13.99 -53.89
CA GLN A 355 -4.70 -12.82 -53.79
C GLN A 355 -5.46 -11.79 -52.94
N VAL A 356 -5.41 -11.95 -51.62
CA VAL A 356 -5.55 -10.78 -50.76
C VAL A 356 -4.30 -9.96 -51.02
N GLN A 357 -4.42 -9.04 -51.97
CA GLN A 357 -3.37 -8.08 -52.30
C GLN A 357 -3.22 -7.16 -51.09
N VAL A 358 -2.46 -7.61 -50.08
CA VAL A 358 -1.92 -6.71 -49.06
C VAL A 358 -0.93 -5.83 -49.81
N ARG A 359 -1.41 -4.68 -50.32
CA ARG A 359 -0.54 -3.59 -50.77
C ARG A 359 0.19 -3.04 -49.55
N ALA A 360 1.16 -3.78 -49.05
CA ALA A 360 2.23 -3.21 -48.26
C ALA A 360 3.07 -2.38 -49.23
N ARG A 361 2.73 -1.10 -49.40
CA ARG A 361 3.72 -0.16 -49.93
C ARG A 361 4.81 -0.05 -48.87
N SER A 362 5.90 -0.77 -49.12
CA SER A 362 7.16 -0.68 -48.41
C SER A 362 7.54 0.77 -48.17
N ALA A 363 7.75 1.12 -46.91
CA ALA A 363 8.85 1.98 -46.54
C ALA A 363 9.77 1.22 -45.57
N ILE A 364 10.73 0.52 -46.18
CA ILE A 364 12.12 0.33 -45.71
C ILE A 364 12.38 -0.83 -44.73
N SER A 365 13.05 -1.84 -45.29
CA SER A 365 13.98 -2.83 -44.69
C SER A 365 13.58 -3.57 -43.41
N GLY A 366 13.26 -4.86 -43.58
CA GLY A 366 13.79 -5.95 -42.75
C GLY A 366 13.80 -5.77 -41.24
N ARG A 367 12.62 -5.64 -40.61
CA ARG A 367 12.31 -5.94 -39.20
C ARG A 367 10.78 -5.85 -39.03
N PRO A 368 10.16 -6.55 -38.05
CA PRO A 368 8.74 -6.43 -37.79
C PRO A 368 8.44 -4.99 -37.33
N SER A 369 7.93 -4.17 -38.24
CA SER A 369 7.66 -2.76 -38.02
C SER A 369 6.30 -2.60 -37.34
N VAL A 370 6.34 -2.22 -36.06
CA VAL A 370 5.20 -1.62 -35.37
C VAL A 370 4.93 -0.28 -36.04
N LEU A 371 3.94 -0.23 -36.93
CA LEU A 371 3.47 0.99 -37.59
C LEU A 371 2.73 1.87 -36.57
N CYS A 372 3.50 2.65 -35.83
CA CYS A 372 3.02 3.81 -35.07
C CYS A 372 3.73 5.05 -35.60
N GLU A 373 3.34 5.53 -36.78
CA GLU A 373 3.57 6.91 -37.22
C GLU A 373 2.74 7.16 -38.48
N ALA A 374 1.51 7.62 -38.30
CA ALA A 374 0.78 8.31 -39.35
C ALA A 374 0.36 9.66 -38.73
N GLN A 375 1.18 10.69 -38.97
CA GLN A 375 0.89 12.07 -38.57
C GLN A 375 0.06 12.81 -39.63
N ASP A 376 -0.27 12.16 -40.76
CA ASP A 376 -0.95 12.79 -41.89
C ASP A 376 -2.42 12.31 -42.05
N PRO A 377 -3.40 13.23 -42.05
CA PRO A 377 -4.80 12.91 -42.37
C PRO A 377 -5.02 12.19 -43.72
N GLN A 378 -4.11 12.35 -44.70
CA GLN A 378 -4.22 11.67 -46.00
C GLN A 378 -3.81 10.19 -45.97
N GLU A 379 -2.85 9.80 -45.11
CA GLU A 379 -2.52 8.39 -44.89
C GLU A 379 -3.67 7.67 -44.17
N PHE A 380 -4.41 8.39 -43.32
CA PHE A 380 -5.60 7.88 -42.63
C PHE A 380 -6.78 7.59 -43.55
N SER A 381 -7.00 8.39 -44.61
CA SER A 381 -8.00 8.05 -45.62
C SER A 381 -7.64 6.78 -46.39
N ALA A 382 -6.35 6.54 -46.64
CA ALA A 382 -5.89 5.34 -47.33
C ALA A 382 -6.07 4.06 -46.49
N ILE A 383 -5.80 4.11 -45.16
CA ILE A 383 -6.08 2.98 -44.25
C ILE A 383 -7.59 2.75 -44.11
N ARG A 384 -8.39 3.83 -44.05
CA ARG A 384 -9.87 3.74 -44.00
C ARG A 384 -10.43 3.09 -45.27
N GLU A 385 -9.97 3.49 -46.45
CA GLU A 385 -10.33 2.85 -47.72
C GLU A 385 -9.89 1.38 -47.76
N MET A 386 -8.72 1.05 -47.17
CA MET A 386 -8.23 -0.32 -47.12
C MET A 386 -9.11 -1.22 -46.23
N VAL A 387 -9.56 -0.74 -45.07
CA VAL A 387 -10.48 -1.48 -44.18
C VAL A 387 -11.86 -1.64 -44.80
N SER A 388 -12.39 -0.61 -45.49
CA SER A 388 -13.66 -0.73 -46.22
C SER A 388 -13.56 -1.57 -47.49
N SER A 389 -12.37 -1.72 -48.08
CA SER A 389 -12.18 -2.57 -49.27
C SER A 389 -12.15 -4.07 -48.98
N VAL A 390 -12.02 -4.48 -47.71
CA VAL A 390 -12.10 -5.89 -47.30
C VAL A 390 -13.56 -6.35 -47.14
N GLU A 391 -14.53 -5.42 -47.13
CA GLU A 391 -15.96 -5.72 -47.02
C GLU A 391 -16.60 -6.28 -48.31
N GLU A 392 -15.87 -6.29 -49.43
CA GLU A 392 -16.39 -6.77 -50.72
C GLU A 392 -15.42 -7.74 -51.41
N GLN A 393 -15.44 -9.03 -51.05
CA GLN A 393 -15.12 -10.09 -52.01
C GLN A 393 -15.74 -11.45 -51.67
N ARG A 394 -16.30 -12.08 -52.72
CA ARG A 394 -17.18 -13.26 -52.75
C ARG A 394 -16.49 -14.56 -52.29
N ASP A 395 -17.33 -15.46 -51.73
CA ASP A 395 -17.16 -16.91 -51.51
C ASP A 395 -16.31 -17.45 -50.33
N GLY A 396 -15.91 -16.62 -49.35
CA GLY A 396 -15.27 -17.08 -48.11
C GLY A 396 -16.15 -16.97 -46.86
N GLN A 397 -16.09 -17.92 -45.92
CA GLN A 397 -16.71 -17.77 -44.60
C GLN A 397 -15.90 -16.73 -43.77
N CYS A 398 -16.44 -15.52 -43.62
CA CYS A 398 -15.85 -14.45 -42.81
C CYS A 398 -16.53 -14.37 -41.43
N TRP A 399 -15.74 -14.23 -40.37
CA TRP A 399 -16.20 -14.05 -39.00
C TRP A 399 -15.51 -12.85 -38.35
N SER A 400 -16.29 -11.82 -38.00
CA SER A 400 -15.83 -10.66 -37.24
C SER A 400 -16.34 -10.69 -35.80
N TRP A 401 -15.52 -10.17 -34.90
CA TRP A 401 -15.89 -9.96 -33.50
C TRP A 401 -15.33 -8.62 -33.02
N HIS A 402 -16.15 -7.88 -32.27
CA HIS A 402 -15.78 -6.61 -31.68
C HIS A 402 -16.24 -6.55 -30.22
N LYS A 403 -15.43 -5.94 -29.36
CA LYS A 403 -15.81 -5.71 -27.97
C LYS A 403 -16.98 -4.74 -27.89
N SER A 404 -17.98 -5.07 -27.07
CA SER A 404 -19.20 -4.27 -26.90
C SER A 404 -18.98 -2.85 -26.37
N MET A 405 -17.81 -2.53 -25.81
CA MET A 405 -17.43 -1.16 -25.40
C MET A 405 -16.66 -0.36 -26.45
N SER A 406 -16.36 -0.95 -27.62
CA SER A 406 -15.64 -0.28 -28.72
C SER A 406 -16.55 0.48 -29.68
N THR A 407 -17.86 0.42 -29.48
CA THR A 407 -18.84 1.27 -30.15
C THR A 407 -18.79 2.66 -29.56
N ASN A 408 -18.42 3.65 -30.38
CA ASN A 408 -18.48 5.10 -30.15
C ASN A 408 -19.18 5.49 -28.83
N ARG A 409 -18.42 6.07 -27.89
CA ARG A 409 -19.02 7.02 -26.96
C ARG A 409 -19.67 8.10 -27.83
N MET A 410 -21.00 8.16 -27.84
CA MET A 410 -21.77 9.11 -28.64
C MET A 410 -21.20 10.52 -28.43
N GLY A 411 -20.45 11.04 -29.41
CA GLY A 411 -19.88 12.39 -29.38
C GLY A 411 -18.39 12.50 -29.77
N GLU A 412 -17.60 11.42 -29.69
CA GLU A 412 -16.19 11.45 -30.12
C GLU A 412 -16.06 10.88 -31.54
N GLY A 413 -15.34 11.60 -32.42
CA GLY A 413 -15.10 11.17 -33.80
C GLY A 413 -14.36 9.83 -33.92
N PRO A 414 -14.23 9.26 -35.13
CA PRO A 414 -13.66 7.93 -35.33
C PRO A 414 -12.21 7.86 -34.79
N VAL A 415 -12.01 7.02 -33.77
CA VAL A 415 -10.69 6.80 -33.16
C VAL A 415 -9.80 6.03 -34.14
N PRO A 416 -8.56 6.49 -34.39
CA PRO A 416 -7.61 5.78 -35.25
C PRO A 416 -7.34 4.36 -34.74
N LYS A 417 -7.33 3.36 -35.63
CA LYS A 417 -7.07 1.94 -35.31
C LYS A 417 -5.93 1.40 -36.17
N TRP A 418 -5.11 0.52 -35.60
CA TRP A 418 -4.15 -0.30 -36.33
C TRP A 418 -4.57 -1.77 -36.30
N ALA A 419 -4.07 -2.56 -37.25
CA ALA A 419 -4.38 -3.98 -37.36
C ALA A 419 -3.10 -4.83 -37.48
N LEU A 420 -3.09 -5.98 -36.81
CA LEU A 420 -2.11 -7.06 -37.03
C LEU A 420 -2.79 -8.16 -37.82
N THR A 421 -2.43 -8.30 -39.10
CA THR A 421 -2.93 -9.36 -39.97
C THR A 421 -1.90 -10.48 -40.08
N LEU A 422 -2.33 -11.70 -39.76
CA LEU A 422 -1.54 -12.92 -39.82
C LEU A 422 -2.14 -13.84 -40.89
N GLU A 423 -1.29 -14.35 -41.77
CA GLU A 423 -1.67 -15.41 -42.71
C GLU A 423 -1.78 -16.73 -41.94
N LEU A 424 -2.90 -17.44 -42.12
CA LEU A 424 -3.17 -18.71 -41.44
C LEU A 424 -2.63 -19.86 -42.29
N ILE A 425 -1.44 -20.33 -41.90
CA ILE A 425 -0.77 -21.46 -42.53
C ILE A 425 -0.70 -22.60 -41.52
N THR A 426 -1.17 -23.78 -41.91
CA THR A 426 -1.13 -24.98 -41.06
C THR A 426 0.30 -25.47 -40.86
N THR A 427 0.52 -26.34 -39.87
CA THR A 427 1.79 -27.07 -39.69
C THR A 427 2.21 -27.88 -40.92
N LYS A 428 1.26 -28.20 -41.80
CA LYS A 428 1.48 -28.92 -43.07
C LYS A 428 1.67 -27.98 -44.28
N GLY A 429 1.73 -26.66 -44.06
CA GLY A 429 1.96 -25.67 -45.11
C GLY A 429 0.73 -25.33 -45.96
N GLN A 430 -0.47 -25.71 -45.54
CA GLN A 430 -1.70 -25.37 -46.25
C GLN A 430 -2.23 -24.00 -45.78
N LYS A 431 -2.68 -23.19 -46.74
CA LYS A 431 -3.28 -21.88 -46.45
C LYS A 431 -4.75 -22.04 -46.10
N CYS A 432 -5.16 -21.48 -44.98
CA CYS A 432 -6.54 -21.54 -44.47
C CYS A 432 -7.25 -20.17 -44.46
N GLY A 433 -6.52 -19.09 -44.74
CA GLY A 433 -7.05 -17.72 -44.82
C GLY A 433 -6.26 -16.73 -43.99
N PHE A 434 -6.94 -15.74 -43.38
CA PHE A 434 -6.30 -14.63 -42.68
C PHE A 434 -6.96 -14.35 -41.32
N PHE A 435 -6.15 -13.95 -40.34
CA PHE A 435 -6.60 -13.51 -39.03
C PHE A 435 -6.09 -12.10 -38.74
N SER A 436 -7.00 -11.13 -38.67
CA SER A 436 -6.70 -9.72 -38.40
C SER A 436 -7.15 -9.33 -36.99
N LEU A 437 -6.26 -8.77 -36.19
CA LEU A 437 -6.53 -8.23 -34.86
C LEU A 437 -6.52 -6.71 -34.90
N TYR A 438 -7.53 -6.05 -34.31
CA TYR A 438 -7.66 -4.59 -34.32
C TYR A 438 -7.45 -3.99 -32.94
N ARG A 439 -6.77 -2.84 -32.88
CA ARG A 439 -6.62 -2.05 -31.66
C ARG A 439 -6.60 -0.56 -31.98
N ALA A 440 -7.25 0.26 -31.15
CA ALA A 440 -7.18 1.71 -31.21
C ALA A 440 -5.76 2.20 -30.90
N CYS A 441 -5.29 3.18 -31.68
CA CYS A 441 -4.04 3.89 -31.42
C CYS A 441 -4.19 4.69 -30.13
N THR A 442 -3.65 4.16 -29.04
CA THR A 442 -3.69 4.77 -27.71
C THR A 442 -2.28 4.81 -27.12
N ASN A 443 -2.00 5.75 -26.23
CA ASN A 443 -0.73 5.81 -25.49
C ASN A 443 -0.58 4.70 -24.44
N ARG A 444 -1.44 3.67 -24.46
CA ARG A 444 -1.38 2.55 -23.52
C ARG A 444 -0.40 1.50 -24.04
N PRO A 445 0.51 1.00 -23.19
CA PRO A 445 1.41 -0.09 -23.58
C PRO A 445 0.57 -1.29 -24.02
N LEU A 446 1.11 -2.09 -24.94
CA LEU A 446 0.50 -3.37 -25.31
C LEU A 446 0.77 -4.37 -24.18
N LEU A 447 -0.30 -4.90 -23.59
CA LEU A 447 -0.26 -5.84 -22.47
C LEU A 447 -0.32 -7.30 -22.94
N VAL A 448 0.05 -7.58 -24.19
CA VAL A 448 0.15 -8.93 -24.77
C VAL A 448 1.43 -9.01 -25.55
N ASP A 449 2.18 -10.09 -25.40
CA ASP A 449 3.33 -10.37 -26.24
C ASP A 449 2.87 -10.82 -27.63
N VAL A 450 3.11 -9.97 -28.63
CA VAL A 450 2.75 -10.23 -30.04
C VAL A 450 3.40 -11.51 -30.55
N ASN A 451 4.58 -11.89 -30.04
CA ASN A 451 5.25 -13.10 -30.48
C ASN A 451 4.44 -14.35 -30.17
N ILE A 452 3.72 -14.39 -29.04
CA ILE A 452 2.86 -15.55 -28.70
C ILE A 452 1.74 -15.69 -29.73
N ILE A 453 1.17 -14.56 -30.17
CA ILE A 453 0.12 -14.55 -31.19
C ILE A 453 0.71 -15.01 -32.54
N ALA A 454 1.82 -14.37 -32.93
CA ALA A 454 2.47 -14.54 -34.23
C ALA A 454 3.29 -15.83 -34.38
N SER A 455 3.49 -16.63 -33.34
CA SER A 455 4.24 -17.90 -33.42
C SER A 455 3.43 -19.11 -32.97
N GLU A 456 2.63 -19.00 -31.91
CA GLU A 456 1.93 -20.16 -31.32
C GLU A 456 0.43 -20.14 -31.66
N PHE A 457 -0.24 -19.02 -31.39
CA PHE A 457 -1.70 -18.94 -31.50
C PHE A 457 -2.19 -19.08 -32.95
N HIS A 458 -1.58 -18.37 -33.91
CA HIS A 458 -2.03 -18.40 -35.30
C HIS A 458 -1.87 -19.79 -35.96
N VAL A 459 -0.80 -20.53 -35.63
CA VAL A 459 -0.61 -21.91 -36.12
C VAL A 459 -1.68 -22.84 -35.55
N ALA A 460 -1.92 -22.76 -34.23
CA ALA A 460 -2.96 -23.56 -33.58
C ALA A 460 -4.35 -23.26 -34.14
N LEU A 461 -4.62 -21.99 -34.49
CA LEU A 461 -5.86 -21.56 -35.13
C LEU A 461 -5.98 -22.11 -36.56
N ALA A 462 -4.92 -22.01 -37.38
CA ALA A 462 -4.91 -22.55 -38.74
C ALA A 462 -5.17 -24.06 -38.74
N ASP A 463 -4.48 -24.82 -37.87
CA ASP A 463 -4.66 -26.26 -37.74
C ASP A 463 -6.08 -26.62 -37.26
N ALA A 464 -6.67 -25.82 -36.37
CA ALA A 464 -8.05 -26.01 -35.91
C ALA A 464 -9.07 -25.78 -37.02
N ILE A 465 -8.92 -24.71 -37.80
CA ILE A 465 -9.79 -24.40 -38.95
C ILE A 465 -9.74 -25.55 -39.96
N TYR A 466 -8.52 -26.00 -40.32
CA TYR A 466 -8.35 -27.09 -41.28
C TYR A 466 -9.05 -28.38 -40.83
N ARG A 467 -8.95 -28.74 -39.53
CA ARG A 467 -9.66 -29.92 -38.98
C ARG A 467 -11.17 -29.79 -39.07
N VAL A 468 -11.72 -28.66 -38.63
CA VAL A 468 -13.17 -28.43 -38.60
C VAL A 468 -13.76 -28.41 -40.01
N MET A 469 -13.08 -27.80 -40.97
CA MET A 469 -13.54 -27.73 -42.37
C MET A 469 -13.58 -29.10 -43.04
N ASN A 470 -12.50 -29.88 -42.93
CA ASN A 470 -12.46 -31.22 -43.53
C ASN A 470 -13.50 -32.16 -42.92
N GLN A 471 -13.80 -32.00 -41.62
CA GLN A 471 -14.84 -32.80 -40.97
C GLN A 471 -16.23 -32.45 -41.51
N ALA A 472 -16.53 -31.15 -41.68
CA ALA A 472 -17.78 -30.69 -42.28
C ALA A 472 -17.96 -31.13 -43.75
N GLU A 473 -16.88 -31.18 -44.53
CA GLU A 473 -16.90 -31.73 -45.88
C GLU A 473 -17.18 -33.24 -45.89
N SER A 474 -16.61 -33.99 -44.93
CA SER A 474 -16.85 -35.44 -44.81
C SER A 474 -18.28 -35.79 -44.37
N GLU A 475 -18.90 -34.97 -43.52
CA GLU A 475 -20.29 -35.15 -43.07
C GLU A 475 -21.32 -34.75 -44.14
N ASN A 476 -20.99 -33.80 -45.02
CA ASN A 476 -21.85 -33.42 -46.16
C ASN A 476 -21.73 -34.39 -47.36
N ALA A 477 -20.71 -35.25 -47.39
CA ALA A 477 -20.47 -36.22 -48.45
C ALA A 477 -21.09 -37.62 -48.17
N THR A 478 -21.62 -37.84 -46.96
CA THR A 478 -22.41 -39.01 -46.54
C THR A 478 -23.88 -38.67 -46.45
#